data_AF-A0A4V6N4V0-F1
#
_entry.id   AF-A0A4V6N4V0-F1
#
_cell.length_a   1.000
_cell.length_b   1.000
_cell.length_c   1.000
_cell.angle_alpha   90.00
_cell.angle_beta   90.00
_cell.angle_gamma   90.00
#
_symmetry.space_group_name_H-M   'P 1'
#
loop_
_entity.id
_entity.type
_entity.pdbx_description
1 polymer ?
#
loop_
_entity_poly.entity_id
_entity_poly.type
_entity_poly.pdbx_seq_one_letter_code
_entity_poly.pdbx_strand_id
1 'polypeptide(L)'
;MFKRRRRPPAGLVAEAARNPGGWVYEIDGDWVDDPNGYVPPEAIRGGWRVDEAGQLTGEFVSNKGHGRPRDDFELLTKPDHWLDWLGDQPGRAVRDRIEELLAQQVEGAKVEWLKITEEPKFLTGGKPLADDPGKAQVVRTALAVQFGLSVVRPDGPRDVLTGVFSLAVAKMDEPAPHEQSWLDLGESIDQIGPLLEERLLSLG
;
A
#
# COMPACT_ATOMS: atom_id res chain seq x y z
N MET A 1 -20.50 24.23 27.23
CA MET A 1 -20.50 22.94 26.51
C MET A 1 -19.46 22.03 27.18
N PHE A 2 -19.88 21.07 27.99
CA PHE A 2 -18.96 20.21 28.75
C PHE A 2 -18.37 19.13 27.83
N LYS A 3 -17.07 19.21 27.50
CA LYS A 3 -16.36 18.14 26.77
C LYS A 3 -16.30 16.91 27.68
N ARG A 4 -16.87 15.78 27.23
CA ARG A 4 -16.79 14.50 27.91
C ARG A 4 -15.30 14.14 28.09
N ARG A 5 -14.81 14.18 29.33
CA ARG A 5 -13.44 13.73 29.66
C ARG A 5 -13.41 12.22 29.57
N ARG A 6 -12.76 11.69 28.54
CA ARG A 6 -12.42 10.27 28.42
C ARG A 6 -11.07 10.05 29.12
N ARG A 7 -10.85 8.88 29.73
CA ARG A 7 -9.56 8.53 30.32
C ARG A 7 -8.68 7.88 29.24
N PRO A 8 -7.48 8.38 28.97
CA PRO A 8 -6.60 7.81 27.96
C PRO A 8 -5.98 6.48 28.45
N PRO A 9 -5.72 5.51 27.55
CA PRO A 9 -4.90 4.33 27.84
C PRO A 9 -3.49 4.71 28.30
N ALA A 10 -2.89 3.89 29.17
CA ALA A 10 -1.58 4.18 29.76
C ALA A 10 -0.45 4.35 28.72
N GLY A 11 -0.49 3.57 27.63
CA GLY A 11 0.49 3.68 26.54
C GLY A 11 0.51 5.06 25.87
N LEU A 12 -0.65 5.74 25.79
CA LEU A 12 -0.73 7.06 25.17
C LEU A 12 -0.10 8.16 26.04
N VAL A 13 0.00 7.96 27.36
CA VAL A 13 0.66 8.92 28.26
C VAL A 13 2.16 8.94 28.01
N ALA A 14 2.78 7.77 27.82
CA ALA A 14 4.20 7.65 27.50
C ALA A 14 4.52 8.18 26.09
N GLU A 15 3.61 8.01 25.13
CA GLU A 15 3.73 8.62 23.80
C GLU A 15 3.57 10.14 23.84
N ALA A 16 2.64 10.65 24.66
CA ALA A 16 2.43 12.10 24.82
C ALA A 16 3.69 12.80 25.36
N ALA A 17 4.37 12.19 26.32
CA ALA A 17 5.62 12.72 26.85
C ALA A 17 6.73 12.85 25.78
N ARG A 18 6.65 12.06 24.70
CA ARG A 18 7.59 12.10 23.57
C ARG A 18 7.18 13.09 22.47
N ASN A 19 5.94 13.59 22.50
CA ASN A 19 5.39 14.48 21.47
C ASN A 19 4.73 15.76 22.06
N PRO A 20 5.49 16.64 22.76
CA PRO A 20 4.94 17.89 23.31
C PRO A 20 4.33 18.80 22.24
N GLY A 21 3.24 19.48 22.59
CA GLY A 21 2.52 20.42 21.72
C GLY A 21 1.75 19.77 20.56
N GLY A 22 1.83 18.44 20.43
CA GLY A 22 1.27 17.69 19.30
C GLY A 22 -0.04 16.95 19.60
N TRP A 23 -0.19 15.82 18.89
CA TRP A 23 -1.30 14.89 19.05
C TRP A 23 -0.76 13.48 19.19
N VAL A 24 -1.43 12.65 19.99
CA VAL A 24 -1.18 11.21 20.07
C VAL A 24 -2.45 10.48 19.65
N TYR A 25 -2.33 9.56 18.72
CA TYR A 25 -3.46 8.83 18.17
C TYR A 25 -3.78 7.57 18.97
N GLU A 26 -5.08 7.34 19.18
CA GLU A 26 -5.58 6.09 19.74
C GLU A 26 -5.86 5.11 18.59
N ILE A 27 -5.04 4.08 18.47
CA ILE A 27 -5.18 3.05 17.44
C ILE A 27 -6.14 1.96 17.90
N ASP A 28 -6.96 1.47 16.97
CA ASP A 28 -7.88 0.36 17.20
C ASP A 28 -7.15 -0.99 17.03
N GLY A 29 -6.91 -1.66 18.16
CA GLY A 29 -6.25 -2.97 18.19
C GLY A 29 -7.02 -4.07 17.46
N ASP A 30 -8.33 -3.88 17.21
CA ASP A 30 -9.14 -4.82 16.43
C ASP A 30 -8.71 -4.86 14.95
N TRP A 31 -8.01 -3.81 14.47
CA TRP A 31 -7.59 -3.66 13.06
C TRP A 31 -6.08 -3.56 12.85
N VAL A 32 -5.31 -3.16 13.86
CA VAL A 32 -3.83 -3.15 13.81
C VAL A 32 -3.23 -3.73 15.10
N ASP A 33 -2.39 -4.76 14.96
CA ASP A 33 -1.74 -5.41 16.11
C ASP A 33 -0.44 -4.69 16.54
N ASP A 34 0.31 -4.11 15.58
CA ASP A 34 1.48 -3.26 15.85
C ASP A 34 1.18 -1.77 15.56
N PRO A 35 0.94 -0.93 16.58
CA PRO A 35 0.64 0.48 16.39
C PRO A 35 1.85 1.34 15.98
N ASN A 36 3.06 0.77 15.94
CA ASN A 36 4.27 1.48 15.49
C ASN A 36 4.60 1.21 14.02
N GLY A 37 3.89 0.26 13.39
CA GLY A 37 3.98 -0.01 11.96
C GLY A 37 3.10 0.93 11.13
N TYR A 38 2.79 0.52 9.90
CA TYR A 38 1.80 1.23 9.10
C TYR A 38 0.40 1.08 9.74
N VAL A 39 -0.27 2.21 9.93
CA VAL A 39 -1.63 2.25 10.48
C VAL A 39 -2.56 2.84 9.42
N PRO A 40 -3.52 2.07 8.85
CA PRO A 40 -4.50 2.64 7.93
C PRO A 40 -5.35 3.69 8.67
N PRO A 41 -5.71 4.81 8.02
CA PRO A 41 -6.46 5.90 8.66
C PRO A 41 -7.75 5.45 9.34
N GLU A 42 -8.44 4.45 8.80
CA GLU A 42 -9.68 3.89 9.34
C GLU A 42 -9.47 3.16 10.67
N ALA A 43 -8.26 2.64 10.95
CA ALA A 43 -7.92 2.01 12.22
C ALA A 43 -7.65 3.04 13.34
N ILE A 44 -7.61 4.34 13.04
CA ILE A 44 -7.42 5.38 14.06
C ILE A 44 -8.78 5.74 14.68
N ARG A 45 -8.95 5.54 15.99
CA ARG A 45 -10.18 5.92 16.72
C ARG A 45 -10.31 7.44 16.86
N GLY A 46 -9.18 8.13 16.99
CA GLY A 46 -9.11 9.58 17.14
C GLY A 46 -7.78 10.04 17.72
N GLY A 47 -7.64 11.34 17.92
CA GLY A 47 -6.44 11.97 18.46
C GLY A 47 -6.67 12.57 19.85
N TRP A 48 -5.67 12.44 20.70
CA TRP A 48 -5.57 13.13 21.99
C TRP A 48 -4.61 14.30 21.88
N ARG A 49 -5.04 15.49 22.32
CA ARG A 49 -4.19 16.68 22.29
C ARG A 49 -3.18 16.66 23.43
N VAL A 50 -1.91 16.90 23.10
CA VAL A 50 -0.80 17.02 24.03
C VAL A 50 -0.49 18.50 24.26
N ASP A 51 -0.17 18.88 25.49
CA ASP A 51 0.32 20.22 25.81
C ASP A 51 1.84 20.35 25.62
N GLU A 52 2.36 21.57 25.78
CA GLU A 52 3.79 21.88 25.67
C GLU A 52 4.68 21.15 26.69
N ALA A 53 4.09 20.62 27.76
CA ALA A 53 4.82 19.84 28.77
C ALA A 53 4.80 18.32 28.47
N GLY A 54 4.22 17.90 27.35
CA GLY A 54 4.10 16.48 26.99
C GLY A 54 2.98 15.77 27.75
N GLN A 55 2.01 16.49 28.32
CA GLN A 55 0.90 15.91 29.06
C GLN A 55 -0.38 15.89 28.21
N LEU A 56 -1.19 14.85 28.40
CA LEU A 56 -2.49 14.78 27.75
C LEU A 56 -3.45 15.79 28.38
N THR A 57 -3.93 16.73 27.57
CA THR A 57 -4.89 17.77 27.98
C THR A 57 -6.27 17.20 28.35
N GLY A 58 -6.54 15.95 27.95
CA GLY A 58 -7.85 15.30 28.04
C GLY A 58 -8.82 15.68 26.92
N GLU A 59 -8.41 16.55 25.99
CA GLU A 59 -9.14 16.81 24.76
C GLU A 59 -8.93 15.65 23.77
N PHE A 60 -10.04 15.01 23.38
CA PHE A 60 -10.08 13.92 22.41
C PHE A 60 -10.94 14.33 21.21
N VAL A 61 -10.41 14.13 20.00
CA VAL A 61 -11.10 14.35 18.73
C VAL A 61 -11.28 13.00 18.05
N SER A 62 -12.53 12.53 17.98
CA SER A 62 -12.86 11.28 17.29
C SER A 62 -12.61 11.39 15.79
N ASN A 63 -12.05 10.34 15.21
CA ASN A 63 -11.93 10.20 13.76
C ASN A 63 -13.29 9.80 13.18
N LYS A 64 -13.84 10.62 12.28
CA LYS A 64 -15.12 10.33 11.60
C LYS A 64 -15.02 9.19 10.60
N GLY A 65 -13.81 8.90 10.11
CA GLY A 65 -13.52 7.78 9.21
C GLY A 65 -13.16 6.48 9.94
N HIS A 66 -13.25 6.43 11.27
CA HIS A 66 -12.95 5.22 12.03
C HIS A 66 -13.89 4.06 11.63
N GLY A 67 -13.30 2.91 11.33
CA GLY A 67 -14.03 1.72 10.88
C GLY A 67 -13.09 0.61 10.40
N ARG A 68 -13.67 -0.46 9.85
CA ARG A 68 -12.89 -1.54 9.25
C ARG A 68 -12.12 -1.02 8.03
N PRO A 69 -10.78 -1.12 7.98
CA PRO A 69 -10.01 -0.73 6.81
C PRO A 69 -10.43 -1.53 5.57
N ARG A 70 -10.33 -0.89 4.40
CA ARG A 70 -10.68 -1.47 3.11
C ARG A 70 -9.58 -1.22 2.11
N ASP A 71 -9.65 -1.92 0.99
CA ASP A 71 -8.80 -1.66 -0.15
C ASP A 71 -8.89 -0.20 -0.59
N ASP A 72 -7.75 0.32 -1.01
CA ASP A 72 -7.65 1.63 -1.61
C ASP A 72 -6.65 1.59 -2.77
N PHE A 73 -7.19 1.67 -3.99
CA PHE A 73 -6.42 1.66 -5.22
C PHE A 73 -6.46 3.02 -5.92
N GLU A 74 -6.94 4.09 -5.27
CA GLU A 74 -7.11 5.40 -5.91
C GLU A 74 -5.81 5.87 -6.54
N LEU A 75 -4.69 5.77 -5.82
CA LEU A 75 -3.36 6.18 -6.33
C LEU A 75 -2.86 5.33 -7.50
N LEU A 76 -3.32 4.09 -7.65
CA LEU A 76 -3.01 3.27 -8.83
C LEU A 76 -3.79 3.74 -10.06
N THR A 77 -5.07 4.06 -9.89
CA THR A 77 -5.99 4.32 -11.02
C THR A 77 -6.14 5.78 -11.39
N LYS A 78 -5.71 6.70 -10.52
CA LYS A 78 -5.80 8.15 -10.71
C LYS A 78 -4.82 8.72 -11.75
N PRO A 79 -3.56 8.25 -11.85
CA PRO A 79 -2.66 8.71 -12.89
C PRO A 79 -3.23 8.42 -14.28
N ASP A 80 -3.01 9.35 -15.22
CA ASP A 80 -3.35 9.14 -16.64
C ASP A 80 -2.30 8.23 -17.27
N HIS A 81 -2.39 6.93 -16.96
CA HIS A 81 -1.51 5.92 -17.50
C HIS A 81 -2.30 4.71 -18.02
N TRP A 82 -1.73 4.05 -19.02
CA TRP A 82 -2.38 2.94 -19.70
C TRP A 82 -2.28 1.66 -18.86
N LEU A 83 -3.42 1.23 -18.31
CA LEU A 83 -3.54 0.06 -17.45
C LEU A 83 -4.40 -1.07 -18.04
N ASP A 84 -4.85 -0.96 -19.29
CA ASP A 84 -5.74 -1.97 -19.90
C ASP A 84 -5.11 -3.37 -19.93
N TRP A 85 -3.78 -3.45 -19.90
CA TRP A 85 -3.03 -4.71 -19.82
C TRP A 85 -3.20 -5.44 -18.47
N LEU A 86 -3.77 -4.78 -17.45
CA LEU A 86 -4.21 -5.38 -16.19
C LEU A 86 -5.70 -5.79 -16.22
N GLY A 87 -6.41 -5.54 -17.31
CA GLY A 87 -7.84 -5.76 -17.46
C GLY A 87 -8.70 -4.67 -16.82
N ASP A 88 -10.03 -4.90 -16.78
CA ASP A 88 -11.04 -3.91 -16.40
C ASP A 88 -10.95 -3.45 -14.93
N GLN A 89 -10.26 -4.22 -14.07
CA GLN A 89 -10.13 -3.95 -12.64
C GLN A 89 -8.65 -3.99 -12.23
N PRO A 90 -7.85 -2.97 -12.57
CA PRO A 90 -6.40 -2.98 -12.35
C PRO A 90 -6.01 -3.17 -10.87
N GLY A 91 -6.75 -2.55 -9.93
CA GLY A 91 -6.54 -2.75 -8.51
C GLY A 91 -6.77 -4.20 -8.06
N ARG A 92 -7.78 -4.88 -8.62
CA ARG A 92 -8.05 -6.29 -8.35
C ARG A 92 -6.95 -7.18 -8.94
N ALA A 93 -6.50 -6.89 -10.15
CA ALA A 93 -5.42 -7.62 -10.80
C ALA A 93 -4.08 -7.52 -10.05
N VAL A 94 -3.77 -6.36 -9.46
CA VAL A 94 -2.61 -6.19 -8.57
C VAL A 94 -2.81 -6.98 -7.28
N ARG A 95 -3.99 -6.88 -6.65
CA ARG A 95 -4.30 -7.61 -5.43
C ARG A 95 -4.15 -9.13 -5.60
N ASP A 96 -4.74 -9.69 -6.64
CA ASP A 96 -4.73 -11.14 -6.89
C ASP A 96 -3.28 -11.64 -7.04
N ARG A 97 -2.40 -10.90 -7.74
CA ARG A 97 -0.98 -11.25 -7.88
C ARG A 97 -0.20 -11.16 -6.57
N ILE A 98 -0.49 -10.15 -5.73
CA ILE A 98 0.10 -10.05 -4.39
C ILE A 98 -0.35 -11.23 -3.52
N GLU A 99 -1.63 -11.58 -3.56
CA GLU A 99 -2.17 -12.74 -2.83
C GLU A 99 -1.52 -14.05 -3.29
N GLU A 100 -1.29 -14.22 -4.60
CA GLU A 100 -0.56 -15.38 -5.15
C GLU A 100 0.88 -15.47 -4.63
N LEU A 101 1.62 -14.36 -4.65
CA LEU A 101 3.00 -14.32 -4.13
C LEU A 101 3.05 -14.61 -2.62
N LEU A 102 2.11 -14.06 -1.85
CA LEU A 102 2.00 -14.33 -0.41
C LEU A 102 1.64 -15.81 -0.14
N ALA A 103 0.71 -16.38 -0.90
CA ALA A 103 0.31 -17.78 -0.76
C ALA A 103 1.45 -18.76 -1.10
N GLN A 104 2.36 -18.39 -1.99
CA GLN A 104 3.58 -19.15 -2.27
C GLN A 104 4.56 -19.16 -1.09
N GLN A 105 4.57 -18.11 -0.26
CA GLN A 105 5.42 -18.04 0.94
C GLN A 105 4.77 -18.73 2.14
N VAL A 106 3.47 -18.49 2.35
CA VAL A 106 2.69 -19.06 3.44
C VAL A 106 1.33 -19.51 2.93
N GLU A 107 1.15 -20.81 2.81
CA GLU A 107 -0.11 -21.40 2.36
C GLU A 107 -1.27 -20.96 3.26
N GLY A 108 -2.39 -20.56 2.64
CA GLY A 108 -3.60 -20.12 3.33
C GLY A 108 -3.54 -18.71 3.93
N ALA A 109 -2.47 -17.94 3.70
CA ALA A 109 -2.43 -16.52 4.03
C ALA A 109 -3.57 -15.76 3.33
N LYS A 110 -4.24 -14.86 4.05
CA LYS A 110 -5.37 -14.07 3.53
C LYS A 110 -5.11 -12.59 3.71
N VAL A 111 -5.19 -11.83 2.62
CA VAL A 111 -5.14 -10.37 2.68
C VAL A 111 -6.51 -9.85 3.11
N GLU A 112 -6.57 -9.04 4.16
CA GLU A 112 -7.84 -8.43 4.61
C GLU A 112 -8.11 -7.09 3.94
N TRP A 113 -7.06 -6.30 3.73
CA TRP A 113 -7.10 -5.03 3.01
C TRP A 113 -5.73 -4.76 2.39
N LEU A 114 -5.72 -4.04 1.27
CA LEU A 114 -4.53 -3.60 0.54
C LEU A 114 -4.71 -2.15 0.09
N LYS A 115 -3.77 -1.28 0.46
CA LYS A 115 -3.78 0.13 0.10
C LYS A 115 -2.52 0.48 -0.69
N ILE A 116 -2.69 1.21 -1.79
CA ILE A 116 -1.58 1.84 -2.50
C ILE A 116 -1.27 3.15 -1.79
N THR A 117 -0.03 3.32 -1.35
CA THR A 117 0.35 4.42 -0.45
C THR A 117 1.11 5.54 -1.15
N GLU A 118 1.65 5.28 -2.35
CA GLU A 118 2.41 6.23 -3.14
C GLU A 118 1.99 6.17 -4.61
N GLU A 119 2.30 7.23 -5.37
CA GLU A 119 2.09 7.23 -6.82
C GLU A 119 2.97 6.15 -7.49
N PRO A 120 2.41 5.26 -8.31
CA PRO A 120 3.17 4.18 -8.94
C PRO A 120 4.26 4.70 -9.89
N LYS A 121 5.29 3.88 -10.11
CA LYS A 121 6.25 4.08 -11.21
C LYS A 121 5.88 3.17 -12.35
N PHE A 122 6.00 3.69 -13.57
CA PHE A 122 5.67 2.98 -14.79
C PHE A 122 6.81 3.05 -15.79
N LEU A 123 6.94 2.00 -16.60
CA LEU A 123 7.86 1.96 -17.72
C LEU A 123 7.16 1.26 -18.88
N THR A 124 7.05 1.93 -20.03
CA THR A 124 6.46 1.34 -21.24
C THR A 124 7.43 1.47 -22.40
N GLY A 125 7.66 0.36 -23.10
CA GLY A 125 8.50 0.30 -24.29
C GLY A 125 7.70 -0.13 -25.50
N GLY A 126 7.94 0.53 -26.63
CA GLY A 126 7.28 0.21 -27.90
C GLY A 126 8.24 0.13 -29.09
N LYS A 127 7.76 -0.46 -30.17
CA LYS A 127 8.39 -0.44 -31.49
C LYS A 127 7.62 0.56 -32.38
N PRO A 128 8.29 1.38 -33.20
CA PRO A 128 7.59 2.23 -34.18
C PRO A 128 6.74 1.38 -35.13
N LEU A 129 5.53 1.84 -35.45
CA LEU A 129 4.71 1.22 -36.49
C LEU A 129 5.20 1.70 -37.87
N ALA A 130 5.49 0.75 -38.77
CA ALA A 130 6.05 1.05 -40.09
C ALA A 130 5.15 1.98 -40.93
N ASP A 131 3.83 1.84 -40.78
CA ASP A 131 2.83 2.56 -41.57
C ASP A 131 2.37 3.88 -40.91
N ASP A 132 2.72 4.12 -39.64
CA ASP A 132 2.34 5.33 -38.90
C ASP A 132 3.44 5.69 -37.87
N PRO A 133 4.45 6.50 -38.27
CA PRO A 133 5.57 6.84 -37.39
C PRO A 133 5.17 7.70 -36.18
N GLY A 134 3.93 8.20 -36.12
CA GLY A 134 3.37 8.84 -34.94
C GLY A 134 2.83 7.86 -33.90
N LYS A 135 2.81 6.56 -34.20
CA LYS A 135 2.32 5.50 -33.31
C LYS A 135 3.41 4.48 -33.02
N ALA A 136 3.38 3.96 -31.79
CA ALA A 136 4.20 2.83 -31.38
C ALA A 136 3.31 1.67 -30.98
N GLN A 137 3.69 0.47 -31.40
CA GLN A 137 3.15 -0.77 -30.83
C GLN A 137 3.84 -1.02 -29.49
N VAL A 138 3.07 -1.18 -28.42
CA VAL A 138 3.64 -1.54 -27.11
C VAL A 138 4.14 -2.98 -27.16
N VAL A 139 5.39 -3.18 -26.74
CA VAL A 139 6.03 -4.51 -26.73
C VAL A 139 6.42 -4.96 -25.33
N ARG A 140 6.46 -4.02 -24.38
CA ARG A 140 6.78 -4.30 -22.98
C ARG A 140 6.26 -3.20 -22.07
N THR A 141 5.89 -3.56 -20.85
CA THR A 141 5.44 -2.63 -19.83
C THR A 141 5.80 -3.12 -18.44
N ALA A 142 6.00 -2.22 -17.50
CA ALA A 142 6.21 -2.56 -16.10
C ALA A 142 5.58 -1.50 -15.18
N LEU A 143 5.18 -1.95 -13.99
CA LEU A 143 4.72 -1.08 -12.90
C LEU A 143 5.42 -1.46 -11.59
N ALA A 144 5.65 -0.47 -10.72
CA ALA A 144 5.95 -0.65 -9.30
C ALA A 144 4.94 0.13 -8.47
N VAL A 145 4.35 -0.52 -7.45
CA VAL A 145 3.36 0.08 -6.54
C VAL A 145 3.80 -0.10 -5.10
N GLN A 146 3.88 1.00 -4.35
CA GLN A 146 4.10 0.93 -2.91
C GLN A 146 2.79 0.63 -2.20
N PHE A 147 2.83 -0.30 -1.26
CA PHE A 147 1.64 -0.72 -0.55
C PHE A 147 1.82 -0.77 0.97
N GLY A 148 0.69 -0.67 1.66
CA GLY A 148 0.47 -1.27 2.97
C GLY A 148 -0.63 -2.32 2.86
N LEU A 149 -0.51 -3.45 3.56
CA LEU A 149 -1.55 -4.47 3.61
C LEU A 149 -1.65 -5.14 4.97
N SER A 150 -2.83 -5.65 5.30
CA SER A 150 -3.00 -6.61 6.40
C SER A 150 -3.10 -8.01 5.84
N VAL A 151 -2.35 -8.94 6.43
CA VAL A 151 -2.41 -10.37 6.13
C VAL A 151 -2.66 -11.17 7.41
N VAL A 152 -3.56 -12.15 7.32
CA VAL A 152 -3.86 -13.10 8.39
C VAL A 152 -3.37 -14.47 7.96
N ARG A 153 -2.55 -15.10 8.81
CA ARG A 153 -2.10 -16.47 8.63
C ARG A 153 -3.16 -17.46 9.17
N PRO A 154 -3.30 -18.67 8.62
CA PRO A 154 -4.35 -19.62 9.02
C PRO A 154 -4.50 -19.84 10.53
N ASP A 155 -3.36 -19.92 11.25
CA ASP A 155 -3.30 -20.14 12.71
C ASP A 155 -2.46 -19.07 13.43
N GLY A 156 -2.27 -17.90 12.80
CA GLY A 156 -1.33 -16.87 13.26
C GLY A 156 -1.99 -15.52 13.56
N PRO A 157 -1.23 -14.59 14.16
CA PRO A 157 -1.68 -13.21 14.34
C PRO A 157 -1.84 -12.51 13.00
N ARG A 158 -2.49 -11.34 13.04
CA ARG A 158 -2.55 -10.42 11.91
C ARG A 158 -1.21 -9.70 11.81
N ASP A 159 -0.63 -9.66 10.61
CA ASP A 159 0.57 -8.88 10.34
C ASP A 159 0.21 -7.74 9.39
N VAL A 160 0.73 -6.55 9.65
CA VAL A 160 0.66 -5.43 8.70
C VAL A 160 2.01 -5.33 7.99
N LEU A 161 2.00 -5.51 6.68
CA LEU A 161 3.19 -5.48 5.83
C LEU A 161 3.21 -4.20 4.99
N THR A 162 4.41 -3.70 4.74
CA THR A 162 4.66 -2.64 3.76
C THR A 162 5.72 -3.11 2.78
N GLY A 163 5.73 -2.55 1.58
CA GLY A 163 6.73 -2.87 0.58
C GLY A 163 6.34 -2.38 -0.80
N VAL A 164 7.02 -2.90 -1.81
CA VAL A 164 6.74 -2.63 -3.21
C VAL A 164 6.39 -3.91 -3.93
N PHE A 165 5.26 -3.89 -4.65
CA PHE A 165 4.95 -4.91 -5.65
C PHE A 165 5.40 -4.40 -7.01
N SER A 166 6.07 -5.23 -7.79
CA SER A 166 6.37 -4.92 -9.20
C SER A 166 5.88 -6.01 -10.12
N LEU A 167 5.46 -5.61 -11.31
CA LEU A 167 4.99 -6.48 -12.37
C LEU A 167 5.61 -6.00 -13.69
N ALA A 168 6.27 -6.90 -14.40
CA ALA A 168 6.85 -6.67 -15.72
C ALA A 168 6.24 -7.64 -16.72
N VAL A 169 5.90 -7.12 -17.90
CA VAL A 169 5.40 -7.89 -19.04
C VAL A 169 6.24 -7.53 -20.26
N ALA A 170 6.80 -8.52 -20.95
CA ALA A 170 7.56 -8.36 -22.18
C ALA A 170 6.95 -9.20 -23.30
N LYS A 171 7.39 -8.94 -24.54
CA LYS A 171 6.92 -9.62 -25.76
C LYS A 171 5.40 -9.53 -25.95
N MET A 172 4.83 -8.37 -25.64
CA MET A 172 3.39 -8.10 -25.80
C MET A 172 2.93 -8.08 -27.25
N ASP A 173 3.87 -8.02 -28.20
CA ASP A 173 3.66 -8.17 -29.64
C ASP A 173 3.73 -9.63 -30.13
N GLU A 174 3.99 -10.59 -29.25
CA GLU A 174 4.01 -12.02 -29.54
C GLU A 174 2.77 -12.72 -28.94
N PRO A 175 2.37 -13.91 -29.45
CA PRO A 175 1.20 -14.64 -28.93
C PRO A 175 1.32 -15.09 -27.47
N ALA A 176 2.53 -15.13 -26.92
CA ALA A 176 2.84 -15.60 -25.58
C ALA A 176 3.71 -14.56 -24.85
N PRO A 177 3.11 -13.51 -24.27
CA PRO A 177 3.86 -12.53 -23.49
C PRO A 177 4.49 -13.19 -22.27
N HIS A 178 5.68 -12.73 -21.91
CA HIS A 178 6.36 -13.14 -20.69
C HIS A 178 5.94 -12.20 -19.57
N GLU A 179 5.60 -12.74 -18.41
CA GLU A 179 5.22 -11.95 -17.23
C GLU A 179 6.03 -12.41 -16.01
N GLN A 180 6.44 -11.47 -15.18
CA GLN A 180 7.04 -11.77 -13.88
C GLN A 180 6.62 -10.72 -12.84
N SER A 181 6.40 -11.19 -11.61
CA SER A 181 6.06 -10.35 -10.46
C SER A 181 7.09 -10.48 -9.34
N TRP A 182 7.24 -9.42 -8.54
CA TRP A 182 8.12 -9.36 -7.37
C TRP A 182 7.38 -8.71 -6.20
N LEU A 183 7.73 -9.15 -4.98
CA LEU A 183 7.22 -8.60 -3.73
C LEU A 183 8.40 -8.25 -2.82
N ASP A 184 8.79 -6.97 -2.82
CA ASP A 184 9.92 -6.44 -2.07
C ASP A 184 9.42 -5.88 -0.73
N LEU A 185 9.36 -6.72 0.30
CA LEU A 185 8.86 -6.34 1.63
C LEU A 185 9.85 -5.40 2.35
N GLY A 186 9.33 -4.33 2.94
CA GLY A 186 10.11 -3.33 3.68
C GLY A 186 10.87 -2.32 2.82
N GLU A 187 10.90 -2.51 1.50
CA GLU A 187 11.53 -1.58 0.56
C GLU A 187 10.59 -0.43 0.17
N SER A 188 11.17 0.68 -0.27
CA SER A 188 10.44 1.85 -0.77
C SER A 188 10.41 1.93 -2.29
N ILE A 189 9.43 2.65 -2.85
CA ILE A 189 9.32 2.84 -4.30
C ILE A 189 10.51 3.59 -4.90
N ASP A 190 11.20 4.42 -4.12
CA ASP A 190 12.41 5.12 -4.57
C ASP A 190 13.61 4.17 -4.74
N GLN A 191 13.64 3.07 -3.96
CA GLN A 191 14.65 2.03 -4.10
C GLN A 191 14.32 1.06 -5.25
N ILE A 192 13.05 0.70 -5.41
CA ILE A 192 12.61 -0.33 -6.36
C ILE A 192 12.29 0.24 -7.75
N GLY A 193 11.77 1.46 -7.84
CA GLY A 193 11.41 2.11 -9.10
C GLY A 193 12.53 2.12 -10.14
N PRO A 194 13.79 2.46 -9.78
CA PRO A 194 14.92 2.38 -10.69
C PRO A 194 15.22 0.98 -11.24
N LEU A 195 14.81 -0.09 -10.55
CA LEU A 195 15.03 -1.47 -10.98
C LEU A 195 14.00 -1.96 -12.00
N LEU A 196 12.96 -1.18 -12.32
CA LEU A 196 11.96 -1.57 -13.32
C LEU A 196 12.57 -1.81 -14.70
N GLU A 197 13.60 -1.05 -15.08
CA GLU A 197 14.28 -1.26 -16.36
C GLU A 197 15.01 -2.61 -16.39
N GLU A 198 15.78 -2.92 -15.35
CA GLU A 198 16.47 -4.21 -15.23
C GLU A 198 15.49 -5.39 -15.19
N ARG A 199 14.42 -5.26 -14.39
CA ARG A 199 13.34 -6.24 -14.31
C ARG A 199 12.70 -6.47 -15.67
N LEU A 200 12.44 -5.43 -16.44
CA LEU A 200 11.83 -5.56 -17.76
C LEU A 200 12.79 -6.20 -18.77
N LEU A 201 14.09 -5.87 -18.70
CA LEU A 201 15.12 -6.46 -19.55
C LEU A 201 15.38 -7.94 -19.22
N SER A 202 15.18 -8.38 -17.98
CA SER A 202 15.38 -9.78 -17.62
C SER A 202 14.37 -10.74 -18.25
N LEU A 203 13.27 -10.23 -18.83
CA LEU A 203 12.24 -11.04 -19.51
C LEU A 203 12.55 -11.33 -20.98
N GLY A 204 13.58 -10.69 -21.55
CA GLY A 204 14.03 -10.86 -22.95
C GLY A 204 13.41 -9.86 -23.92
#